data_AF-A0A925G5K2-F1
#
_entry.id   AF-A0A925G5K2-F1
#
_cell.length_a   1.000
_cell.length_b   1.000
_cell.length_c   1.000
_cell.angle_alpha   90.00
_cell.angle_beta   90.00
_cell.angle_gamma   90.00
#
_symmetry.space_group_name_H-M   'P 1'
#
loop_
_entity.id
_entity.type
_entity.pdbx_description
1 polymer ?
#
loop_
_entity_poly.entity_id
_entity_poly.type
_entity_poly.pdbx_seq_one_letter_code
_entity_poly.pdbx_strand_id
1 'polypeptide(L)'
;MQLDPEKFVSEGLTYDDVLLIPAYSEVLPRDVDTSSYFTKKIRLNVPIVSAAMDTVTESSMAIAIAQAGGIGILHKNMSIAEQADEVRKVKRSESGMIQDPITLPETAFVSDAFLIMKDFKIGGIP
;
A
#
# COMPACT_ATOMS: atom_id res chain seq x y z
N MET A 1 44.30 -4.56 27.38
CA MET A 1 43.52 -4.04 26.24
C MET A 1 42.91 -2.73 26.70
N GLN A 2 43.45 -1.59 26.27
CA GLN A 2 42.88 -0.27 26.58
C GLN A 2 41.57 -0.13 25.79
N LEU A 3 40.45 0.11 26.49
CA LEU A 3 39.18 0.43 25.86
C LEU A 3 39.28 1.85 25.32
N ASP A 4 39.06 2.00 24.02
CA ASP A 4 39.01 3.30 23.35
C ASP A 4 37.74 4.06 23.80
N PRO A 5 37.87 5.20 24.51
CA PRO A 5 36.72 5.94 25.04
C PRO A 5 35.80 6.49 23.94
N GLU A 6 36.29 6.63 22.70
CA GLU A 6 35.49 7.08 21.55
C GLU A 6 34.75 5.94 20.84
N LYS A 7 34.89 4.69 21.30
CA LYS A 7 34.20 3.55 20.68
C LYS A 7 32.70 3.49 20.98
N PHE A 8 32.25 4.11 22.06
CA PHE A 8 30.86 4.11 22.53
C PHE A 8 30.33 5.54 22.59
N VAL A 9 29.91 6.06 21.42
CA VAL A 9 29.74 7.50 21.16
C VAL A 9 28.40 8.06 21.62
N SER A 10 27.34 7.27 21.77
CA SER A 10 26.02 7.79 22.19
C SER A 10 25.06 6.72 22.69
N GLU A 11 24.21 7.10 23.63
CA GLU A 11 23.04 6.33 24.06
C GLU A 11 21.97 6.35 22.96
N GLY A 12 21.32 5.20 22.73
CA GLY A 12 20.20 5.06 21.81
C GLY A 12 19.00 4.49 22.56
N LEU A 13 17.83 5.08 22.34
CA LEU A 13 16.57 4.65 22.95
C LEU A 13 15.70 3.93 21.92
N THR A 14 15.04 2.86 22.33
CA THR A 14 13.96 2.19 21.60
C THR A 14 12.59 2.58 22.15
N TYR A 15 11.51 2.06 21.57
CA TYR A 15 10.14 2.38 21.98
C TYR A 15 9.85 2.00 23.44
N ASP A 16 10.38 0.88 23.92
CA ASP A 16 10.13 0.38 25.28
C ASP A 16 10.90 1.16 26.37
N ASP A 17 11.86 2.00 25.98
CA ASP A 17 12.66 2.80 26.93
C ASP A 17 11.94 4.10 27.34
N VAL A 18 10.86 4.49 26.65
CA VAL A 18 10.23 5.80 26.79
C VAL A 18 8.71 5.75 26.86
N LEU A 19 8.13 6.77 27.49
CA LEU A 19 6.68 7.00 27.50
C LEU A 19 6.38 8.43 27.06
N LEU A 20 5.21 8.61 26.43
CA LEU A 20 4.68 9.95 26.15
C LEU A 20 4.17 10.56 27.45
N ILE A 21 4.68 11.75 27.80
CA ILE A 21 4.19 12.50 28.95
C ILE A 21 2.84 13.13 28.58
N PRO A 22 1.76 12.84 29.34
CA PRO A 22 0.47 13.48 29.08
C PRO A 22 0.56 15.01 29.23
N ALA A 23 -0.14 15.73 28.34
CA ALA A 23 -0.25 17.17 28.37
C ALA A 23 -1.72 17.61 28.31
N TYR A 24 -1.98 18.85 28.70
CA TYR A 24 -3.31 19.44 28.53
C TYR A 24 -3.71 19.44 27.04
N SER A 25 -4.95 19.05 26.74
CA SER A 25 -5.50 19.00 25.39
C SER A 25 -6.92 19.55 25.38
N GLU A 26 -7.19 20.45 24.44
CA GLU A 26 -8.55 20.90 24.08
C GLU A 26 -9.11 20.11 22.89
N VAL A 27 -8.29 19.26 22.26
CA VAL A 27 -8.64 18.46 21.08
C VAL A 27 -9.18 17.11 21.52
N LEU A 28 -10.37 16.74 21.01
CA LEU A 28 -10.92 15.40 21.19
C LEU A 28 -10.27 14.43 20.20
N PRO A 29 -10.05 13.15 20.56
CA PRO A 29 -9.38 12.18 19.70
C PRO A 29 -9.98 12.03 18.28
N ARG A 30 -11.29 12.18 18.13
CA ARG A 30 -11.98 12.09 16.83
C ARG A 30 -11.72 13.29 15.90
N ASP A 31 -11.25 14.40 16.46
CA ASP A 31 -11.02 15.66 15.76
C ASP A 31 -9.53 15.84 15.39
N VAL A 32 -8.68 14.83 15.67
CA VAL A 32 -7.26 14.84 15.34
C VAL A 32 -7.05 14.52 13.85
N ASP A 33 -6.28 15.37 13.15
CA ASP A 33 -5.80 15.08 11.80
C ASP A 33 -4.61 14.12 11.86
N THR A 34 -4.78 12.90 11.32
CA THR A 34 -3.71 11.89 11.25
C THR A 34 -3.00 11.87 9.90
N SER A 35 -3.37 12.76 8.97
CA SER A 35 -2.75 12.79 7.65
C SER A 35 -1.28 13.19 7.71
N SER A 36 -0.47 12.62 6.83
CA SER A 36 0.98 12.83 6.82
C SER A 36 1.57 12.66 5.43
N TYR A 37 2.79 13.14 5.24
CA TYR A 37 3.51 13.01 3.97
C TYR A 37 4.39 11.76 3.98
N PHE A 38 4.09 10.81 3.08
CA PHE A 38 4.95 9.66 2.84
C PHE A 38 6.20 10.06 2.03
N THR A 39 6.02 10.96 1.08
CA THR A 39 7.12 11.62 0.36
C THR A 39 6.80 13.10 0.23
N LYS A 40 7.74 13.90 -0.30
CA LYS A 40 7.51 15.33 -0.61
C LYS A 40 6.28 15.61 -1.48
N LYS A 41 5.76 14.61 -2.21
CA LYS A 41 4.64 14.75 -3.15
C LYS A 41 3.45 13.86 -2.85
N ILE A 42 3.55 12.95 -1.88
CA ILE A 42 2.51 11.96 -1.59
C ILE A 42 2.03 12.18 -0.17
N ARG A 43 0.78 12.66 -0.03
CA ARG A 43 0.08 12.77 1.24
C ARG A 43 -0.82 11.56 1.44
N LEU A 44 -0.79 10.99 2.65
CA LEU A 44 -1.67 9.92 3.11
C LEU A 44 -2.69 10.48 4.08
N ASN A 45 -3.88 9.86 4.15
CA ASN A 45 -4.89 10.22 5.14
C ASN A 45 -4.57 9.64 6.51
N VAL A 46 -3.82 8.52 6.55
CA VAL A 46 -3.37 7.85 7.78
C VAL A 46 -1.88 7.52 7.61
N PRO A 47 -1.02 7.65 8.64
CA PRO A 47 0.43 7.50 8.50
C PRO A 47 0.85 6.03 8.63
N ILE A 48 0.18 5.15 7.87
CA ILE A 48 0.40 3.70 7.88
C ILE A 48 0.88 3.24 6.50
N VAL A 49 1.97 2.47 6.51
CA VAL A 49 2.59 1.90 5.32
C VAL A 49 2.80 0.41 5.55
N SER A 50 2.39 -0.46 4.62
CA SER A 50 2.74 -1.88 4.73
C SER A 50 4.16 -2.18 4.26
N ALA A 51 4.77 -3.16 4.92
CA ALA A 51 6.10 -3.63 4.59
C ALA A 51 6.14 -4.30 3.21
N ALA A 52 7.23 -4.07 2.47
CA ALA A 52 7.51 -4.65 1.16
C ALA A 52 8.00 -6.11 1.26
N MET A 53 7.18 -6.97 1.88
CA MET A 53 7.47 -8.39 2.13
C MET A 53 6.45 -9.26 1.39
N ASP A 54 6.90 -10.40 0.86
CA ASP A 54 6.07 -11.36 0.12
C ASP A 54 4.89 -11.90 0.92
N THR A 55 5.11 -12.09 2.21
CA THR A 55 4.10 -12.56 3.15
C THR A 55 3.20 -11.44 3.68
N VAL A 56 3.42 -10.19 3.26
CA VAL A 56 2.69 -9.03 3.78
C VAL A 56 1.93 -8.28 2.69
N THR A 57 2.58 -7.92 1.57
CA THR A 57 2.01 -6.96 0.62
C THR A 57 2.07 -7.41 -0.83
N GLU A 58 0.98 -8.01 -1.30
CA GLU A 58 0.60 -8.10 -2.71
C GLU A 58 -0.56 -7.13 -3.01
N SER A 59 -1.18 -7.21 -4.20
CA SER A 59 -2.25 -6.30 -4.64
C SER A 59 -3.42 -6.22 -3.66
N SER A 60 -3.82 -7.34 -3.06
CA SER A 60 -4.95 -7.39 -2.12
C SER A 60 -4.72 -6.48 -0.90
N MET A 61 -3.56 -6.58 -0.26
CA MET A 61 -3.19 -5.76 0.89
C MET A 61 -2.97 -4.30 0.48
N ALA A 62 -2.33 -4.06 -0.68
CA ALA A 62 -2.11 -2.71 -1.17
C ALA A 62 -3.42 -1.96 -1.45
N ILE A 63 -4.44 -2.65 -1.99
CA ILE A 63 -5.79 -2.10 -2.18
C ILE A 63 -6.44 -1.79 -0.83
N ALA A 64 -6.44 -2.75 0.09
CA ALA A 64 -7.11 -2.59 1.39
C ALA A 64 -6.52 -1.43 2.21
N ILE A 65 -5.19 -1.29 2.22
CA ILE A 65 -4.53 -0.20 2.94
C ILE A 65 -4.79 1.15 2.28
N ALA A 66 -4.79 1.21 0.93
CA ALA A 66 -5.12 2.43 0.22
C ALA A 66 -6.57 2.89 0.52
N GLN A 67 -7.52 1.95 0.57
CA GLN A 67 -8.92 2.24 0.96
C GLN A 67 -9.05 2.72 2.40
N ALA A 68 -8.19 2.24 3.31
CA ALA A 68 -8.09 2.73 4.68
C ALA A 68 -7.35 4.09 4.81
N GLY A 69 -6.83 4.64 3.70
CA GLY A 69 -6.16 5.93 3.67
C GLY A 69 -4.62 5.89 3.84
N GLY A 70 -4.04 4.69 3.90
CA GLY A 70 -2.59 4.48 3.93
C GLY A 70 -1.99 4.20 2.55
N ILE A 71 -0.82 3.54 2.51
CA ILE A 71 -0.21 3.06 1.26
C ILE A 71 0.44 1.68 1.42
N GLY A 72 0.29 0.82 0.41
CA GLY A 72 0.98 -0.47 0.36
C GLY A 72 2.20 -0.45 -0.55
N ILE A 73 3.30 -1.08 -0.11
CA ILE A 73 4.51 -1.27 -0.93
C ILE A 73 4.62 -2.72 -1.35
N LEU A 74 4.50 -2.99 -2.65
CA LEU A 74 4.65 -4.34 -3.19
C LEU A 74 6.08 -4.85 -3.01
N HIS A 75 6.21 -6.10 -2.58
CA HIS A 75 7.51 -6.76 -2.48
C HIS A 75 8.12 -7.01 -3.86
N LYS A 76 9.42 -7.34 -3.88
CA LYS A 76 10.20 -7.63 -5.10
C LYS A 76 10.56 -9.11 -5.28
N ASN A 77 9.96 -9.99 -4.49
CA ASN A 77 10.21 -11.44 -4.54
C ASN A 77 9.34 -12.11 -5.62
N MET A 78 9.40 -11.57 -6.84
CA MET A 78 8.67 -12.02 -8.03
C MET A 78 9.35 -11.43 -9.28
N SER A 79 8.97 -11.88 -10.47
CA SER A 79 9.47 -11.28 -11.71
C SER A 79 8.98 -9.84 -11.89
N ILE A 80 9.69 -9.07 -12.74
CA ILE A 80 9.28 -7.70 -13.10
C ILE A 80 7.87 -7.68 -13.71
N ALA A 81 7.53 -8.71 -14.51
CA ALA A 81 6.22 -8.83 -15.14
C ALA A 81 5.12 -9.03 -14.10
N GLU A 82 5.33 -9.97 -13.16
CA GLU A 82 4.37 -10.24 -12.07
C GLU A 82 4.18 -9.01 -11.18
N GLN A 83 5.26 -8.30 -10.83
CA GLN A 83 5.16 -7.09 -10.02
C GLN A 83 4.36 -6.00 -10.75
N ALA A 84 4.58 -5.84 -12.06
CA ALA A 84 3.80 -4.92 -12.87
C ALA A 84 2.31 -5.30 -12.92
N ASP A 85 1.99 -6.61 -12.96
CA ASP A 85 0.61 -7.09 -12.89
C ASP A 85 -0.05 -6.81 -11.54
N GLU A 86 0.68 -7.00 -10.43
CA GLU A 86 0.19 -6.62 -9.10
C GLU A 86 -0.10 -5.11 -9.03
N VAL A 87 0.78 -4.25 -9.58
CA VAL A 87 0.52 -2.81 -9.70
C VAL A 87 -0.75 -2.53 -10.53
N ARG A 88 -0.92 -3.19 -11.67
CA ARG A 88 -2.11 -3.03 -12.53
C ARG A 88 -3.39 -3.38 -11.79
N LYS A 89 -3.40 -4.49 -11.04
CA LYS A 89 -4.56 -4.90 -10.21
C LYS A 89 -4.93 -3.79 -9.22
N VAL A 90 -3.94 -3.23 -8.50
CA VAL A 90 -4.18 -2.13 -7.55
C VAL A 90 -4.78 -0.91 -8.25
N LYS A 91 -4.19 -0.46 -9.36
CA LYS A 91 -4.65 0.74 -10.09
C LYS A 91 -6.06 0.59 -10.68
N ARG A 92 -6.48 -0.63 -11.00
CA ARG A 92 -7.81 -0.92 -11.56
C ARG A 92 -8.92 -1.04 -10.50
N SER A 93 -8.59 -1.16 -9.21
CA SER A 93 -9.56 -1.45 -8.15
C SER A 93 -10.65 -0.38 -7.95
N GLU A 94 -10.37 0.90 -8.20
CA GLU A 94 -11.34 2.01 -8.01
C GLU A 94 -11.38 3.01 -9.18
N SER A 95 -10.92 2.63 -10.37
CA SER A 95 -10.97 3.55 -11.51
C SER A 95 -12.42 3.72 -12.00
N GLY A 96 -13.05 4.86 -11.64
CA GLY A 96 -14.38 5.26 -12.13
C GLY A 96 -14.47 5.47 -13.66
N MET A 97 -13.32 5.49 -14.35
CA MET A 97 -13.21 5.42 -15.80
C MET A 97 -12.02 4.52 -16.15
N ILE A 98 -12.25 3.44 -16.89
CA ILE A 98 -11.21 2.45 -17.24
C ILE A 98 -10.36 3.00 -18.40
N GLN A 99 -9.10 3.36 -18.14
CA GLN A 99 -8.11 3.61 -19.19
C GLN A 99 -7.63 2.24 -19.71
N ASP A 100 -7.80 1.99 -21.02
CA ASP A 100 -7.60 0.70 -21.70
C ASP A 100 -8.53 -0.43 -21.21
N PRO A 101 -9.82 -0.41 -21.63
CA PRO A 101 -10.73 -1.50 -21.32
C PRO A 101 -10.24 -2.80 -21.95
N ILE A 102 -10.47 -3.91 -21.25
CA ILE A 102 -10.35 -5.22 -21.87
C ILE A 102 -11.56 -5.36 -22.79
N THR A 103 -11.32 -5.55 -24.09
CA THR A 103 -12.35 -5.70 -25.12
C THR A 103 -12.29 -7.08 -25.76
N LEU A 104 -13.39 -7.50 -26.39
CA LEU A 104 -13.41 -8.72 -27.21
C LEU A 104 -13.74 -8.40 -28.68
N PRO A 105 -13.13 -9.12 -29.64
CA PRO A 105 -13.55 -9.03 -31.03
C PRO A 105 -14.94 -9.66 -31.20
N GLU A 106 -15.72 -9.18 -32.16
CA GLU A 106 -17.08 -9.70 -32.45
C GLU A 106 -17.11 -11.21 -32.78
N THR A 107 -15.97 -11.79 -33.14
CA THR A 107 -15.81 -13.22 -33.45
C THR A 107 -15.52 -14.09 -32.23
N ALA A 108 -15.36 -13.51 -31.03
CA ALA A 108 -15.04 -14.26 -29.83
C ALA A 108 -16.22 -15.11 -29.33
N PHE A 109 -15.92 -16.21 -28.65
CA PHE A 109 -16.97 -17.03 -28.05
C PHE A 109 -17.41 -16.45 -26.71
N VAL A 110 -18.66 -16.68 -26.35
CA VAL A 110 -19.21 -16.30 -25.03
C VAL A 110 -18.41 -16.91 -23.88
N SER A 111 -17.81 -18.10 -24.08
CA SER A 111 -16.90 -18.73 -23.11
C SER A 111 -15.67 -17.89 -22.80
N ASP A 112 -15.14 -17.18 -23.79
CA ASP A 112 -13.94 -16.35 -23.64
C ASP A 112 -14.26 -15.12 -22.79
N ALA A 113 -15.46 -14.55 -22.97
CA ALA A 113 -15.97 -13.47 -22.13
C ALA A 113 -16.08 -13.89 -20.66
N PHE A 114 -16.65 -15.06 -20.37
CA PHE A 114 -16.78 -15.56 -18.99
C PHE A 114 -15.42 -15.80 -18.31
N LEU A 115 -14.43 -16.33 -19.04
CA LEU A 115 -13.07 -16.53 -18.55
C LEU A 115 -12.43 -15.20 -18.16
N ILE A 116 -12.43 -14.23 -19.07
CA ILE A 116 -11.85 -12.90 -18.84
C ILE A 116 -12.55 -12.17 -17.69
N MET A 117 -13.89 -12.19 -17.66
CA MET A 117 -14.65 -11.57 -16.58
C MET A 117 -14.29 -12.15 -15.20
N LYS A 118 -14.08 -13.47 -15.13
CA LYS A 118 -13.68 -14.15 -13.90
C LYS A 118 -12.26 -13.78 -13.46
N ASP A 119 -11.30 -13.79 -14.39
CA ASP A 119 -9.89 -13.55 -14.09
C ASP A 119 -9.62 -12.10 -13.67
N PHE A 120 -10.30 -11.15 -14.32
CA PHE A 120 -10.15 -9.72 -14.04
C PHE A 120 -11.20 -9.17 -13.06
N LYS A 121 -12.16 -9.99 -12.61
CA LYS A 121 -13.27 -9.62 -11.72
C LYS A 121 -14.06 -8.39 -12.21
N ILE A 122 -14.38 -8.37 -13.50
CA ILE A 122 -15.12 -7.28 -14.16
C ILE A 122 -16.54 -7.71 -14.53
N GLY A 123 -17.50 -6.79 -14.40
CA GLY A 123 -18.92 -7.06 -14.62
C GLY A 123 -19.38 -7.04 -16.08
N GLY A 124 -18.53 -6.58 -17.00
CA GLY A 124 -18.85 -6.53 -18.43
C GLY A 124 -17.63 -6.20 -19.27
N ILE A 125 -17.66 -6.61 -20.53
CA ILE A 125 -16.61 -6.41 -21.53
C ILE A 125 -17.24 -5.66 -22.71
N PRO A 126 -16.68 -4.50 -23.12
CA PRO A 126 -17.09 -3.81 -24.34
C PRO A 126 -16.73 -4.58 -25.61
#